data_AF-A0A5B8MJ92-F1
#
_entry.id   AF-A0A5B8MJ92-F1
#
_cell.length_a   1.000
_cell.length_b   1.000
_cell.length_c   1.000
_cell.angle_alpha   90.00
_cell.angle_beta   90.00
_cell.angle_gamma   90.00
#
_symmetry.space_group_name_H-M   'P 1'
#
loop_
_entity.id
_entity.type
_entity.pdbx_description
1 polymer ?
#
loop_
_entity_poly.entity_id
_entity_poly.type
_entity_poly.pdbx_seq_one_letter_code
_entity_poly.pdbx_strand_id
1 'polypeptide(L)'
;MLCVFRMRYIDFRRAEVEALVKLATGMNVVQPKDKVKEEDKEEEEGGECFAWEFPQGGTESMDAPFWYLRAPTRAAAEALARVVGERGVLVKALVDLWGEGASFGELLESLKEDNALKAGVEDRKSRIGCFSRREATFKFNCEGFGRKIGQTEQLKLIDGLADVLGHVGKVDLKNPECEFYVGNACCAIENNLPYMPDWWYFGEYLCKTTTFYEEYKLSDRLYLGPTSMDHEVAAIMANMAQVERGSVAFDPYVGTGSILIACSHVGAMTVGGDIDIRVIVWGKDKVLACDDEEEEGGANKNKNKRKGKGWGNDNQPAFAPHQKGGGKDADSKVKRVDVWSNFDSYGLERPLALVRCDAHALPFRTDCVEVFDAVVCDPPYGIRAGGRKSGGRKGLHLREVPEQFKDEHIPSTAVYPMSECLADLLDLSAKLLRLGGRLVYFFPSSNGIVFENFLPAHPCLRVEHCSEQGLTHLWGRKLVTMVKHKSWDEAEAREYKANLLRAGSDFLKLDNLQEAVFRLLDEGDAEEKARLQTLQEKHAKRSYKGKKV
;
A
#
# COMPACT_ATOMS: atom_id res chain seq x y z
N MET A 1 -22.86 1.67 -3.56
CA MET A 1 -22.19 2.60 -2.62
C MET A 1 -21.21 3.47 -3.40
N LEU A 2 -20.91 4.67 -2.90
CA LEU A 2 -19.93 5.59 -3.43
C LEU A 2 -18.60 5.42 -2.65
N CYS A 3 -17.54 5.08 -3.36
CA CYS A 3 -16.17 5.09 -2.86
C CYS A 3 -15.57 6.48 -3.06
N VAL A 4 -15.27 7.16 -1.96
CA VAL A 4 -14.58 8.45 -1.97
C VAL A 4 -13.09 8.19 -1.74
N PHE A 5 -12.24 8.48 -2.71
CA PHE A 5 -10.80 8.20 -2.64
C PHE A 5 -9.96 9.42 -2.27
N ARG A 6 -8.82 9.15 -1.62
CA ARG A 6 -7.71 10.11 -1.51
C ARG A 6 -7.02 10.25 -2.88
N MET A 7 -6.50 11.45 -3.18
CA MET A 7 -5.82 11.77 -4.43
C MET A 7 -4.32 11.47 -4.36
N ARG A 8 -3.98 10.20 -4.10
CA ARG A 8 -2.62 9.68 -4.10
C ARG A 8 -2.64 8.18 -4.42
N TYR A 9 -1.51 7.66 -4.91
CA TYR A 9 -1.37 6.25 -5.32
C TYR A 9 -2.53 5.76 -6.19
N ILE A 10 -2.84 6.52 -7.24
CA ILE A 10 -4.06 6.39 -8.03
C ILE A 10 -4.31 4.95 -8.51
N ASP A 11 -3.26 4.29 -8.98
CA ASP A 11 -3.30 2.92 -9.50
C ASP A 11 -3.50 1.85 -8.43
N PHE A 12 -3.33 2.18 -7.15
CA PHE A 12 -3.47 1.28 -6.01
C PHE A 12 -4.90 1.29 -5.46
N ARG A 13 -5.69 2.33 -5.76
CA ARG A 13 -6.96 2.62 -5.09
C ARG A 13 -8.00 1.50 -5.24
N ARG A 14 -8.26 1.08 -6.48
CA ARG A 14 -9.21 -0.01 -6.74
C ARG A 14 -8.65 -1.35 -6.28
N ALA A 15 -7.38 -1.63 -6.55
CA ALA A 15 -6.72 -2.85 -6.11
C ALA A 15 -6.77 -3.04 -4.58
N GLU A 16 -6.56 -1.97 -3.80
CA GLU A 16 -6.71 -2.03 -2.35
C GLU A 16 -8.16 -2.35 -1.96
N VAL A 17 -9.15 -1.69 -2.56
CA VAL A 17 -10.57 -1.98 -2.27
C VAL A 17 -10.92 -3.42 -2.63
N GLU A 18 -10.45 -3.93 -3.76
CA GLU A 18 -10.68 -5.30 -4.20
C GLU A 18 -10.06 -6.31 -3.20
N ALA A 19 -8.84 -6.05 -2.74
CA ALA A 19 -8.21 -6.86 -1.70
C ALA A 19 -8.99 -6.81 -0.36
N LEU A 20 -9.51 -5.64 0.03
CA LEU A 20 -10.32 -5.48 1.24
C LEU A 20 -11.73 -6.09 1.10
N VAL A 21 -12.34 -6.11 -0.09
CA VAL A 21 -13.58 -6.85 -0.38
C VAL A 21 -13.33 -8.33 -0.15
N LYS A 22 -12.28 -8.87 -0.77
CA LYS A 22 -11.94 -10.30 -0.65
C LYS A 22 -11.65 -10.68 0.80
N LEU A 23 -10.97 -9.82 1.56
CA LEU A 23 -10.72 -10.02 2.98
C LEU A 23 -12.02 -9.96 3.81
N ALA A 24 -12.93 -9.02 3.53
CA ALA A 24 -14.14 -8.82 4.30
C ALA A 24 -15.23 -9.87 4.05
N THR A 25 -15.31 -10.41 2.82
CA THR A 25 -16.45 -11.22 2.37
C THR A 25 -16.07 -12.50 1.63
N GLY A 26 -14.81 -12.67 1.22
CA GLY A 26 -14.37 -13.75 0.34
C GLY A 26 -14.82 -13.60 -1.12
N MET A 27 -15.61 -12.57 -1.44
CA MET A 27 -16.18 -12.36 -2.78
C MET A 27 -15.17 -11.71 -3.73
N ASN A 28 -15.43 -11.86 -5.03
CA ASN A 28 -14.68 -11.19 -6.09
C ASN A 28 -15.35 -9.86 -6.46
N VAL A 29 -14.59 -9.01 -7.15
CA VAL A 29 -15.08 -7.74 -7.72
C VAL A 29 -15.00 -7.82 -9.24
N VAL A 30 -16.11 -7.59 -9.92
CA VAL A 30 -16.16 -7.52 -11.39
C VAL A 30 -15.88 -6.09 -11.86
N GLN A 31 -15.16 -5.97 -12.97
CA GLN A 31 -14.87 -4.69 -13.61
C GLN A 31 -16.11 -4.15 -14.34
N PRO A 32 -16.17 -2.83 -14.65
CA PRO A 32 -17.29 -2.25 -15.39
C PRO A 32 -17.48 -2.91 -16.76
N LYS A 33 -18.74 -3.07 -17.21
CA LYS A 33 -19.12 -3.88 -18.40
C LYS A 33 -18.70 -3.32 -19.78
N ASP A 34 -17.93 -2.25 -19.85
CA ASP A 34 -17.46 -1.69 -21.13
C ASP A 34 -16.02 -2.13 -21.43
N LYS A 35 -15.91 -3.12 -22.34
CA LYS A 35 -14.70 -3.80 -22.87
C LYS A 35 -14.24 -5.09 -22.19
N VAL A 36 -15.17 -6.00 -21.89
CA VAL A 36 -14.80 -7.42 -21.70
C VAL A 36 -14.50 -8.02 -23.08
N LYS A 37 -13.27 -8.48 -23.33
CA LYS A 37 -12.97 -9.32 -24.51
C LYS A 37 -13.79 -10.61 -24.37
N GLU A 38 -14.30 -11.15 -25.46
CA GLU A 38 -15.20 -12.32 -25.42
C GLU A 38 -14.60 -13.56 -24.72
N GLU A 39 -13.28 -13.59 -24.54
CA GLU A 39 -12.51 -14.65 -23.88
C GLU A 39 -12.67 -14.70 -22.35
N ASP A 40 -13.14 -13.62 -21.70
CA ASP A 40 -13.36 -13.57 -20.23
C ASP A 40 -14.81 -13.93 -19.82
N LYS A 41 -15.64 -14.40 -20.76
CA LYS A 41 -17.06 -14.75 -20.49
C LYS A 41 -17.25 -16.13 -19.85
N GLU A 42 -16.20 -16.94 -19.74
CA GLU A 42 -16.32 -18.34 -19.27
C GLU A 42 -16.31 -18.52 -17.74
N GLU A 43 -16.12 -17.45 -16.94
CA GLU A 43 -16.24 -17.50 -15.47
C GLU A 43 -17.50 -16.78 -14.90
N GLU A 44 -18.58 -16.61 -15.69
CA GLU A 44 -19.90 -16.22 -15.14
C GLU A 44 -20.62 -17.44 -14.52
N GLU A 45 -20.00 -18.14 -13.58
CA GLU A 45 -20.71 -19.05 -12.68
C GLU A 45 -21.34 -18.26 -11.52
N GLY A 46 -22.54 -17.72 -11.75
CA GLY A 46 -23.66 -17.57 -10.78
C GLY A 46 -23.45 -17.03 -9.35
N GLY A 47 -22.28 -16.50 -8.98
CA GLY A 47 -21.95 -16.08 -7.62
C GLY A 47 -22.30 -14.63 -7.30
N GLU A 48 -22.67 -14.35 -6.05
CA GLU A 48 -22.77 -12.98 -5.54
C GLU A 48 -21.39 -12.30 -5.58
N CYS A 49 -21.29 -11.18 -6.29
CA CYS A 49 -20.04 -10.42 -6.44
C CYS A 49 -20.29 -8.92 -6.27
N PHE A 50 -19.20 -8.20 -5.98
CA PHE A 50 -19.20 -6.74 -6.06
C PHE A 50 -18.95 -6.32 -7.50
N ALA A 51 -19.46 -5.17 -7.93
CA ALA A 51 -19.24 -4.65 -9.27
C ALA A 51 -18.82 -3.18 -9.26
N TRP A 52 -17.74 -2.86 -9.97
CA TRP A 52 -17.37 -1.46 -10.23
C TRP A 52 -18.28 -0.85 -11.29
N GLU A 53 -18.64 0.42 -11.08
CA GLU A 53 -19.34 1.22 -12.09
C GLU A 53 -18.69 2.60 -12.19
N PHE A 54 -18.70 3.14 -13.40
CA PHE A 54 -18.14 4.46 -13.65
C PHE A 54 -18.93 5.53 -12.91
N PRO A 55 -18.26 6.55 -12.33
CA PRO A 55 -18.94 7.70 -11.77
C PRO A 55 -19.79 8.40 -12.85
N GLN A 56 -21.00 8.85 -12.50
CA GLN A 56 -21.81 9.66 -13.40
C GLN A 56 -21.14 11.03 -13.60
N GLY A 57 -21.21 11.56 -14.83
CA GLY A 57 -20.51 12.81 -15.20
C GLY A 57 -19.34 12.66 -16.20
N GLY A 58 -19.15 11.48 -16.81
CA GLY A 58 -18.32 11.36 -18.01
C GLY A 58 -16.81 11.39 -17.79
N THR A 59 -16.33 11.11 -16.59
CA THR A 59 -14.90 10.81 -16.39
C THR A 59 -14.72 9.30 -16.34
N GLU A 60 -14.55 8.68 -17.51
CA GLU A 60 -14.04 7.29 -17.62
C GLU A 60 -12.58 7.16 -17.14
N SER A 61 -12.06 8.20 -16.47
CA SER A 61 -10.70 8.27 -16.00
C SER A 61 -10.55 7.46 -14.72
N MET A 62 -9.58 6.54 -14.70
CA MET A 62 -9.10 5.88 -13.49
C MET A 62 -8.67 6.86 -12.38
N ASP A 63 -8.38 8.11 -12.75
CA ASP A 63 -7.94 9.15 -11.82
C ASP A 63 -9.12 9.77 -11.05
N ALA A 64 -10.38 9.46 -11.40
CA ALA A 64 -11.55 10.00 -10.72
C ALA A 64 -11.50 9.75 -9.20
N PRO A 65 -11.75 10.76 -8.36
CA PRO A 65 -11.79 10.63 -6.88
C PRO A 65 -13.00 9.84 -6.38
N PHE A 66 -14.01 9.64 -7.24
CA PHE A 66 -15.27 8.99 -6.91
C PHE A 66 -15.49 7.79 -7.82
N TRP A 67 -15.89 6.66 -7.26
CA TRP A 67 -16.28 5.46 -7.99
C TRP A 67 -17.49 4.83 -7.34
N TYR A 68 -18.39 4.23 -8.12
CA TYR A 68 -19.43 3.39 -7.51
C TYR A 68 -18.95 1.95 -7.40
N LEU A 69 -19.25 1.36 -6.26
CA LEU A 69 -19.09 -0.06 -6.01
C LEU A 69 -20.46 -0.61 -5.64
N ARG A 70 -21.03 -1.48 -6.48
CA ARG A 70 -22.27 -2.19 -6.19
C ARG A 70 -21.94 -3.41 -5.35
N ALA A 71 -22.48 -3.47 -4.13
CA ALA A 71 -22.42 -4.66 -3.30
C ALA A 71 -23.61 -5.57 -3.62
N PRO A 72 -23.46 -6.91 -3.54
CA PRO A 72 -24.56 -7.84 -3.79
C PRO A 72 -25.64 -7.76 -2.70
N THR A 73 -25.23 -7.48 -1.45
CA THR A 73 -26.13 -7.34 -0.30
C THR A 73 -25.70 -6.19 0.61
N ARG A 74 -26.62 -5.70 1.46
CA ARG A 74 -26.30 -4.69 2.50
C ARG A 74 -25.30 -5.22 3.53
N ALA A 75 -25.43 -6.49 3.93
CA ALA A 75 -24.50 -7.12 4.87
C ALA A 75 -23.07 -7.17 4.30
N ALA A 76 -22.91 -7.47 3.00
CA ALA A 76 -21.61 -7.42 2.34
C ALA A 76 -21.03 -6.00 2.32
N ALA A 77 -21.87 -5.00 2.05
CA ALA A 77 -21.49 -3.59 2.12
C ALA A 77 -21.00 -3.15 3.50
N GLU A 78 -21.69 -3.56 4.57
CA GLU A 78 -21.34 -3.25 5.95
C GLU A 78 -20.07 -3.99 6.41
N ALA A 79 -19.90 -5.24 5.98
CA ALA A 79 -18.68 -6.01 6.24
C ALA A 79 -17.45 -5.32 5.63
N LEU A 80 -17.55 -4.87 4.37
CA LEU A 80 -16.51 -4.09 3.72
C LEU A 80 -16.24 -2.78 4.46
N ALA A 81 -17.29 -2.06 4.87
CA ALA A 81 -17.17 -0.78 5.55
C ALA A 81 -16.44 -0.88 6.90
N ARG A 82 -16.68 -1.95 7.67
CA ARG A 82 -15.91 -2.21 8.90
C ARG A 82 -14.42 -2.36 8.62
N VAL A 83 -14.07 -3.22 7.66
CA VAL A 83 -12.68 -3.48 7.29
C VAL A 83 -12.02 -2.21 6.71
N VAL A 84 -12.68 -1.49 5.81
CA VAL A 84 -12.16 -0.24 5.25
C VAL A 84 -11.98 0.83 6.33
N GLY A 85 -12.93 0.96 7.26
CA GLY A 85 -12.84 1.91 8.38
C GLY A 85 -11.62 1.67 9.28
N GLU A 86 -11.32 0.40 9.55
CA GLU A 86 -10.21 -0.02 10.43
C GLU A 86 -8.84 0.09 9.76
N ARG A 87 -8.72 -0.32 8.49
CA ARG A 87 -7.41 -0.49 7.83
C ARG A 87 -7.27 0.08 6.42
N GLY A 88 -8.29 0.72 5.86
CA GLY A 88 -8.23 1.31 4.52
C GLY A 88 -7.30 2.53 4.45
N VAL A 89 -6.39 2.55 3.47
CA VAL A 89 -5.39 3.62 3.31
C VAL A 89 -5.81 4.65 2.27
N LEU A 90 -6.36 4.22 1.14
CA LEU A 90 -6.64 5.09 -0.01
C LEU A 90 -8.10 5.49 -0.14
N VAL A 91 -9.02 4.71 0.42
CA VAL A 91 -10.43 5.11 0.55
C VAL A 91 -10.52 6.13 1.67
N LYS A 92 -11.03 7.33 1.42
CA LYS A 92 -11.38 8.31 2.46
C LYS A 92 -12.65 7.89 3.19
N ALA A 93 -13.70 7.53 2.45
CA ALA A 93 -14.97 7.11 3.00
C ALA A 93 -15.74 6.19 2.04
N LEU A 94 -16.61 5.35 2.60
CA LEU A 94 -17.65 4.64 1.87
C LEU A 94 -19.00 5.24 2.24
N VAL A 95 -19.77 5.60 1.23
CA VAL A 95 -21.08 6.24 1.40
C VAL A 95 -22.15 5.36 0.78
N ASP A 96 -23.18 5.06 1.54
CA ASP A 96 -24.41 4.49 1.03
C ASP A 96 -25.15 5.59 0.27
N LEU A 97 -24.93 5.63 -1.05
CA LEU A 97 -25.43 6.68 -1.92
C LEU A 97 -26.95 6.60 -2.02
N TRP A 98 -27.62 7.69 -1.67
CA TRP A 98 -29.07 7.80 -1.77
C TRP A 98 -29.45 8.60 -3.00
N GLY A 99 -28.89 9.79 -3.18
CA GLY A 99 -29.20 10.68 -4.31
C GLY A 99 -27.98 11.35 -4.91
N GLU A 100 -28.12 11.80 -6.14
CA GLU A 100 -27.10 12.55 -6.88
C GLU A 100 -27.73 13.49 -7.92
N GLY A 101 -26.93 14.39 -8.51
CA GLY A 101 -27.37 15.26 -9.61
C GLY A 101 -26.29 16.23 -10.09
N ALA A 102 -26.44 16.77 -11.31
CA ALA A 102 -25.48 17.72 -11.89
C ALA A 102 -25.54 19.11 -11.24
N SER A 103 -26.59 19.35 -10.45
CA SER A 103 -26.75 20.54 -9.61
C SER A 103 -27.33 20.15 -8.26
N PHE A 104 -27.19 21.03 -7.26
CA PHE A 104 -27.82 20.80 -5.97
C PHE A 104 -29.36 20.67 -6.08
N GLY A 105 -29.99 21.41 -6.99
CA GLY A 105 -31.43 21.27 -7.27
C GLY A 105 -31.78 19.88 -7.81
N GLU A 106 -31.02 19.38 -8.79
CA GLU A 106 -31.21 18.02 -9.32
C GLU A 106 -30.97 16.93 -8.26
N LEU A 107 -30.01 17.14 -7.35
CA LEU A 107 -29.83 16.26 -6.20
C LEU A 107 -31.09 16.23 -5.32
N LEU A 108 -31.69 17.39 -5.02
CA LEU A 108 -32.93 17.44 -4.25
C LEU A 108 -34.09 16.78 -5.00
N GLU A 109 -34.21 16.96 -6.31
CA GLU A 109 -35.22 16.27 -7.13
C GLU A 109 -35.00 14.75 -7.18
N SER A 110 -33.74 14.29 -7.19
CA SER A 110 -33.44 12.85 -7.16
C SER A 110 -33.75 12.22 -5.80
N LEU A 111 -33.89 13.03 -4.75
CA LEU A 111 -34.30 12.61 -3.40
C LEU A 111 -35.83 12.48 -3.21
N LYS A 112 -36.63 13.09 -4.10
CA LYS A 112 -38.10 13.04 -3.99
C LYS A 112 -38.67 11.67 -4.39
N GLU A 113 -39.80 11.30 -3.76
CA GLU A 113 -40.38 9.96 -3.77
C GLU A 113 -40.63 9.35 -5.17
N ASP A 114 -41.09 10.15 -6.14
CA ASP A 114 -41.50 9.67 -7.46
C ASP A 114 -40.33 9.22 -8.37
N ASN A 115 -39.11 9.71 -8.12
CA ASN A 115 -37.92 9.35 -8.88
C ASN A 115 -37.19 8.14 -8.28
N ALA A 116 -37.24 7.98 -6.95
CA ALA A 116 -36.64 6.84 -6.25
C ALA A 116 -37.27 5.48 -6.61
N LEU A 117 -38.59 5.47 -6.85
CA LEU A 117 -39.36 4.28 -7.28
C LEU A 117 -39.02 3.82 -8.71
N LYS A 118 -38.63 4.75 -9.61
CA LYS A 118 -38.31 4.43 -11.01
C LYS A 118 -36.91 3.84 -11.19
N ALA A 119 -35.99 4.09 -10.26
CA ALA A 119 -34.63 3.58 -10.28
C ALA A 119 -34.48 2.17 -9.67
N GLY A 120 -35.59 1.49 -9.34
CA GLY A 120 -35.57 0.13 -8.76
C GLY A 120 -35.09 0.07 -7.31
N VAL A 121 -35.14 1.18 -6.57
CA VAL A 121 -34.64 1.26 -5.19
C VAL A 121 -35.81 1.22 -4.19
N GLU A 122 -36.51 0.08 -4.10
CA GLU A 122 -37.60 -0.15 -3.12
C GLU A 122 -37.15 0.08 -1.66
N ASP A 123 -35.85 -0.04 -1.39
CA ASP A 123 -35.24 0.10 -0.05
C ASP A 123 -35.07 1.56 0.42
N ARG A 124 -35.17 2.57 -0.45
CA ARG A 124 -34.85 3.98 -0.07
C ARG A 124 -35.93 4.63 0.80
N LYS A 125 -37.21 4.36 0.51
CA LYS A 125 -38.36 4.81 1.34
C LYS A 125 -38.36 4.12 2.70
N SER A 126 -37.90 2.86 2.73
CA SER A 126 -37.64 2.09 3.95
C SER A 126 -36.54 2.75 4.78
N ARG A 127 -35.42 3.18 4.18
CA ARG A 127 -34.26 3.74 4.87
C ARG A 127 -34.50 5.12 5.46
N ILE A 128 -34.95 6.09 4.65
CA ILE A 128 -35.28 7.44 5.14
C ILE A 128 -36.43 7.35 6.16
N GLY A 129 -37.45 6.53 5.88
CA GLY A 129 -38.59 6.33 6.77
C GLY A 129 -38.28 5.53 8.05
N CYS A 130 -37.27 4.66 8.06
CA CYS A 130 -36.80 3.99 9.29
C CYS A 130 -36.00 4.96 10.16
N PHE A 131 -35.24 5.86 9.55
CA PHE A 131 -34.47 6.87 10.27
C PHE A 131 -35.40 7.85 11.01
N SER A 132 -36.34 8.46 10.30
CA SER A 132 -37.34 9.38 10.88
C SER A 132 -38.17 8.75 12.01
N ARG A 133 -38.28 7.42 12.06
CA ARG A 133 -39.01 6.68 13.11
C ARG A 133 -38.21 6.42 14.39
N ARG A 134 -36.88 6.59 14.37
CA ARG A 134 -36.00 6.28 15.52
C ARG A 134 -35.64 7.50 16.38
N GLU A 135 -36.01 8.72 15.97
CA GLU A 135 -35.56 9.98 16.60
C GLU A 135 -34.02 10.06 16.80
N ALA A 136 -33.26 9.34 15.97
CA ALA A 136 -31.82 9.21 16.12
C ALA A 136 -31.12 10.56 15.94
N THR A 137 -29.99 10.73 16.62
CA THR A 137 -29.18 11.93 16.46
C THR A 137 -28.40 11.91 15.15
N PHE A 138 -28.26 13.05 14.49
CA PHE A 138 -27.54 13.11 13.22
C PHE A 138 -26.69 14.36 13.00
N LYS A 139 -25.82 14.26 12.00
CA LYS A 139 -25.01 15.36 11.48
C LYS A 139 -24.86 15.29 9.97
N PHE A 140 -24.89 16.43 9.30
CA PHE A 140 -24.44 16.56 7.91
C PHE A 140 -22.96 16.95 7.84
N ASN A 141 -22.20 16.28 6.97
CA ASN A 141 -20.84 16.65 6.62
C ASN A 141 -20.80 17.09 5.15
N CYS A 142 -20.63 18.39 4.94
CA CYS A 142 -20.51 18.98 3.61
C CYS A 142 -19.04 18.99 3.16
N GLU A 143 -18.75 18.28 2.08
CA GLU A 143 -17.39 18.17 1.53
C GLU A 143 -17.34 18.62 0.07
N GLY A 144 -16.35 19.46 -0.25
CA GLY A 144 -16.05 19.87 -1.62
C GLY A 144 -14.77 19.21 -2.11
N PHE A 145 -14.79 18.66 -3.32
CA PHE A 145 -13.60 18.26 -4.05
C PHE A 145 -13.19 19.38 -5.00
N GLY A 146 -11.94 19.84 -4.91
CA GLY A 146 -11.43 20.96 -5.70
C GLY A 146 -11.82 22.36 -5.16
N ARG A 147 -12.68 22.43 -4.14
CA ARG A 147 -13.16 23.69 -3.54
C ARG A 147 -13.48 23.54 -2.05
N LYS A 148 -13.47 24.66 -1.33
CA LYS A 148 -13.99 24.73 0.05
C LYS A 148 -15.45 25.16 0.03
N ILE A 149 -16.30 24.47 0.81
CA ILE A 149 -17.70 24.85 1.02
C ILE A 149 -17.75 25.73 2.27
N GLY A 150 -18.07 27.01 2.09
CA GLY A 150 -18.13 27.99 3.18
C GLY A 150 -19.34 27.78 4.10
N GLN A 151 -19.28 28.27 5.33
CA GLN A 151 -20.33 28.04 6.34
C GLN A 151 -21.74 28.46 5.88
N THR A 152 -21.88 29.61 5.24
CA THR A 152 -23.17 30.09 4.70
C THR A 152 -23.73 29.15 3.63
N GLU A 153 -22.85 28.54 2.82
CA GLU A 153 -23.26 27.56 1.82
C GLU A 153 -23.64 26.24 2.48
N GLN A 154 -22.87 25.77 3.47
CA GLN A 154 -23.22 24.57 4.23
C GLN A 154 -24.62 24.66 4.85
N LEU A 155 -24.97 25.80 5.45
CA LEU A 155 -26.31 26.01 6.00
C LEU A 155 -27.40 25.87 4.93
N LYS A 156 -27.22 26.49 3.76
CA LYS A 156 -28.18 26.37 2.64
C LYS A 156 -28.34 24.93 2.15
N LEU A 157 -27.24 24.19 2.08
CA LEU A 157 -27.27 22.78 1.69
C LEU A 157 -28.04 21.94 2.72
N ILE A 158 -27.78 22.18 4.00
CA ILE A 158 -28.45 21.50 5.11
C ILE A 158 -29.95 21.81 5.11
N ASP A 159 -30.34 23.08 4.98
CA ASP A 159 -31.74 23.50 4.97
C ASP A 159 -32.49 22.86 3.79
N GLY A 160 -31.91 22.90 2.59
CA GLY A 160 -32.53 22.28 1.41
C GLY A 160 -32.68 20.76 1.51
N LEU A 161 -31.72 20.08 2.15
CA LEU A 161 -31.83 18.64 2.42
C LEU A 161 -32.88 18.34 3.51
N ALA A 162 -32.94 19.16 4.56
CA ALA A 162 -33.93 19.00 5.63
C ALA A 162 -35.36 19.14 5.08
N ASP A 163 -35.59 20.06 4.14
CA ASP A 163 -36.89 20.23 3.49
C ASP A 163 -37.36 18.98 2.73
N VAL A 164 -36.43 18.24 2.10
CA VAL A 164 -36.76 17.02 1.33
C VAL A 164 -36.84 15.79 2.23
N LEU A 165 -35.98 15.67 3.23
CA LEU A 165 -35.92 14.52 4.13
C LEU A 165 -37.00 14.56 5.22
N GLY A 166 -37.60 15.73 5.49
CA GLY A 166 -38.62 15.91 6.52
C GLY A 166 -38.03 15.90 7.94
N HIS A 167 -38.80 15.43 8.93
CA HIS A 167 -38.29 15.32 10.30
C HIS A 167 -37.35 14.11 10.41
N VAL A 168 -36.04 14.39 10.31
CA VAL A 168 -34.97 13.39 10.32
C VAL A 168 -34.74 12.92 11.77
N GLY A 169 -34.50 13.85 12.71
CA GLY A 169 -34.24 13.54 14.12
C GLY A 169 -33.66 14.76 14.86
N LYS A 170 -32.86 14.55 15.90
CA LYS A 170 -32.18 15.64 16.62
C LYS A 170 -30.76 15.84 16.10
N VAL A 171 -30.31 17.09 15.93
CA VAL A 171 -28.92 17.35 15.51
C VAL A 171 -27.96 17.13 16.69
N ASP A 172 -26.92 16.30 16.50
CA ASP A 172 -25.76 16.18 17.40
C ASP A 172 -24.47 16.30 16.57
N LEU A 173 -23.71 17.38 16.80
CA LEU A 173 -22.49 17.65 16.05
C LEU A 173 -21.25 16.94 16.59
N LYS A 174 -21.33 16.38 17.81
CA LYS A 174 -20.21 15.75 18.51
C LYS A 174 -20.26 14.24 18.38
N ASN A 175 -21.37 13.64 18.77
CA ASN A 175 -21.56 12.19 18.80
C ASN A 175 -22.87 11.79 18.10
N PRO A 176 -23.00 12.06 16.79
CA PRO A 176 -24.18 11.65 16.03
C PRO A 176 -24.29 10.12 15.96
N GLU A 177 -25.50 9.59 16.06
CA GLU A 177 -25.80 8.19 15.75
C GLU A 177 -25.70 7.91 14.24
N CYS A 178 -26.08 8.89 13.40
CA CYS A 178 -25.96 8.82 11.94
C CYS A 178 -25.24 10.04 11.36
N GLU A 179 -24.32 9.78 10.43
CA GLU A 179 -23.62 10.83 9.70
C GLU A 179 -23.98 10.80 8.23
N PHE A 180 -24.44 11.93 7.70
CA PHE A 180 -24.74 12.09 6.29
C PHE A 180 -23.60 12.78 5.55
N TYR A 181 -23.31 12.29 4.35
CA TYR A 181 -22.38 12.87 3.41
C TYR A 181 -23.11 13.76 2.41
N VAL A 182 -22.65 15.01 2.26
CA VAL A 182 -23.07 15.93 1.20
C VAL A 182 -21.82 16.31 0.43
N GLY A 183 -21.59 15.64 -0.70
CA GLY A 183 -20.40 15.83 -1.51
C GLY A 183 -20.66 16.68 -2.74
N ASN A 184 -19.76 17.61 -3.03
CA ASN A 184 -19.68 18.25 -4.34
C ASN A 184 -18.36 17.93 -5.02
N ALA A 185 -18.44 17.33 -6.21
CA ALA A 185 -17.32 17.23 -7.13
C ALA A 185 -17.41 18.42 -8.09
N CYS A 186 -16.42 19.31 -8.09
CA CYS A 186 -16.33 20.33 -9.12
C CYS A 186 -14.87 20.76 -9.24
N CYS A 187 -14.23 20.37 -10.34
CA CYS A 187 -12.85 20.72 -10.58
C CYS A 187 -12.62 21.04 -12.05
N ALA A 188 -12.29 22.31 -12.32
CA ALA A 188 -11.64 22.67 -13.59
C ALA A 188 -10.29 21.95 -13.70
N ILE A 189 -9.72 21.86 -14.90
CA ILE A 189 -8.34 21.36 -15.13
C ILE A 189 -7.33 22.41 -14.60
N GLU A 190 -7.45 22.77 -13.33
CA GLU A 190 -6.57 23.66 -12.61
C GLU A 190 -6.07 22.91 -11.38
N ASN A 191 -4.82 23.18 -10.97
CA ASN A 191 -4.18 22.58 -9.79
C ASN A 191 -3.79 21.08 -9.89
N ASN A 192 -3.54 20.56 -11.09
CA ASN A 192 -3.18 19.15 -11.32
C ASN A 192 -4.20 18.16 -10.73
N LEU A 193 -5.47 18.54 -10.61
CA LEU A 193 -6.57 17.64 -10.22
C LEU A 193 -7.22 17.05 -11.49
N PRO A 194 -7.84 15.85 -11.44
CA PRO A 194 -8.60 15.35 -12.57
C PRO A 194 -9.78 16.30 -12.81
N TYR A 195 -10.08 16.55 -14.09
CA TYR A 195 -11.33 17.23 -14.45
C TYR A 195 -12.48 16.47 -13.81
N MET A 196 -13.37 17.18 -13.14
CA MET A 196 -14.62 16.63 -12.63
C MET A 196 -15.72 17.63 -12.97
N PRO A 197 -16.80 17.22 -13.66
CA PRO A 197 -17.96 18.09 -13.84
C PRO A 197 -18.56 18.44 -12.48
N ASP A 198 -19.35 19.51 -12.45
CA ASP A 198 -20.14 19.82 -11.25
C ASP A 198 -21.13 18.66 -11.01
N TRP A 199 -20.99 18.00 -9.87
CA TRP A 199 -21.82 16.87 -9.49
C TRP A 199 -21.99 16.82 -7.97
N TRP A 200 -23.20 16.51 -7.55
CA TRP A 200 -23.59 16.45 -6.14
C TRP A 200 -23.96 15.03 -5.75
N TYR A 201 -23.56 14.64 -4.54
CA TYR A 201 -23.81 13.32 -3.97
C TYR A 201 -24.39 13.48 -2.56
N PHE A 202 -25.40 12.67 -2.24
CA PHE A 202 -25.98 12.59 -0.90
C PHE A 202 -26.16 11.14 -0.46
N GLY A 203 -25.82 10.84 0.79
CA GLY A 203 -26.03 9.53 1.37
C GLY A 203 -25.59 9.43 2.82
N GLU A 204 -25.68 8.25 3.39
CA GLU A 204 -25.20 7.94 4.75
C GLU A 204 -23.76 7.42 4.69
N TYR A 205 -22.89 7.84 5.61
CA TYR A 205 -21.58 7.20 5.75
C TYR A 205 -21.73 5.77 6.24
N LEU A 206 -21.24 4.80 5.46
CA LEU A 206 -21.02 3.44 5.95
C LEU A 206 -19.76 3.38 6.82
N CYS A 207 -18.72 4.08 6.39
CA CYS A 207 -17.52 4.28 7.19
C CYS A 207 -16.75 5.52 6.73
N LYS A 208 -15.97 6.08 7.66
CA LYS A 208 -14.86 6.98 7.37
C LYS A 208 -13.58 6.26 7.78
N THR A 209 -12.55 6.35 6.96
CA THR A 209 -11.29 5.70 7.30
C THR A 209 -10.51 6.52 8.30
N THR A 210 -9.86 5.82 9.23
CA THR A 210 -8.84 6.42 10.08
C THR A 210 -7.54 6.59 9.27
N THR A 211 -6.60 7.35 9.82
CA THR A 211 -5.24 7.45 9.27
C THR A 211 -4.26 6.76 10.22
N PHE A 212 -4.56 5.54 10.67
CA PHE A 212 -3.78 4.77 11.65
C PHE A 212 -2.29 4.69 11.26
N TYR A 213 -2.01 4.55 9.96
CA TYR A 213 -0.66 4.40 9.45
C TYR A 213 0.24 5.61 9.77
N GLU A 214 -0.33 6.82 9.97
CA GLU A 214 0.43 8.04 10.33
C GLU A 214 1.20 7.90 11.66
N GLU A 215 0.76 7.00 12.53
CA GLU A 215 1.49 6.64 13.77
C GLU A 215 2.88 6.04 13.46
N TYR A 216 3.06 5.47 12.26
CA TYR A 216 4.27 4.76 11.82
C TYR A 216 5.15 5.56 10.86
N LYS A 217 4.88 6.86 10.72
CA LYS A 217 5.65 7.75 9.85
C LYS A 217 7.14 7.69 10.18
N LEU A 218 7.96 7.75 9.14
CA LEU A 218 9.41 7.51 9.26
C LEU A 218 10.12 8.52 10.17
N SER A 219 9.63 9.75 10.30
CA SER A 219 10.26 10.78 11.14
C SER A 219 10.32 10.41 12.62
N ASP A 220 9.37 9.58 13.08
CA ASP A 220 9.19 9.27 14.49
C ASP A 220 9.88 7.94 14.86
N ARG A 221 10.39 7.22 13.86
CA ARG A 221 10.95 5.90 14.02
C ARG A 221 12.29 5.92 14.77
N LEU A 222 12.47 4.99 15.69
CA LEU A 222 13.71 4.85 16.44
C LEU A 222 14.87 4.42 15.54
N TYR A 223 14.71 3.32 14.80
CA TYR A 223 15.72 2.75 13.92
C TYR A 223 15.36 2.92 12.43
N LEU A 224 16.21 3.65 11.71
CA LEU A 224 16.06 3.94 10.28
C LEU A 224 17.29 3.54 9.46
N GLY A 225 17.01 3.14 8.22
CA GLY A 225 17.95 2.74 7.20
C GLY A 225 17.67 3.50 5.90
N PRO A 226 18.65 3.56 5.00
CA PRO A 226 18.59 4.42 3.80
C PRO A 226 17.44 4.06 2.85
N THR A 227 16.95 2.82 2.92
CA THR A 227 15.92 2.26 2.04
C THR A 227 14.65 1.86 2.80
N SER A 228 14.40 2.47 3.98
CA SER A 228 13.21 2.17 4.78
C SER A 228 11.93 2.44 3.99
N MET A 229 11.01 1.48 3.97
CA MET A 229 9.77 1.64 3.21
C MET A 229 8.82 2.65 3.84
N ASP A 230 8.17 3.45 3.01
CA ASP A 230 7.13 4.38 3.44
C ASP A 230 5.99 3.65 4.15
N HIS A 231 5.52 4.24 5.25
CA HIS A 231 4.49 3.70 6.13
C HIS A 231 3.12 3.56 5.48
N GLU A 232 2.71 4.49 4.61
CA GLU A 232 1.43 4.37 3.90
C GLU A 232 1.47 3.22 2.90
N VAL A 233 2.56 3.12 2.16
CA VAL A 233 2.78 2.03 1.19
C VAL A 233 2.87 0.68 1.91
N ALA A 234 3.56 0.62 3.05
CA ALA A 234 3.64 -0.59 3.87
C ALA A 234 2.25 -1.06 4.33
N ALA A 235 1.37 -0.15 4.75
CA ALA A 235 -0.01 -0.46 5.10
C ALA A 235 -0.81 -0.99 3.91
N ILE A 236 -0.65 -0.40 2.72
CA ILE A 236 -1.26 -0.92 1.49
C ILE A 236 -0.75 -2.32 1.18
N MET A 237 0.56 -2.59 1.31
CA MET A 237 1.12 -3.93 1.08
C MET A 237 0.53 -4.98 2.01
N ALA A 238 0.31 -4.64 3.29
CA ALA A 238 -0.35 -5.53 4.25
C ALA A 238 -1.82 -5.83 3.87
N ASN A 239 -2.53 -4.83 3.32
CA ASN A 239 -3.89 -4.99 2.79
C ASN A 239 -3.92 -5.88 1.54
N MET A 240 -3.02 -5.63 0.58
CA MET A 240 -2.89 -6.44 -0.65
C MET A 240 -2.54 -7.89 -0.33
N ALA A 241 -1.75 -8.12 0.72
CA ALA A 241 -1.39 -9.46 1.18
C ALA A 241 -2.53 -10.17 1.93
N GLN A 242 -3.62 -9.45 2.25
CA GLN A 242 -4.75 -9.93 3.05
C GLN A 242 -4.32 -10.52 4.40
N VAL A 243 -3.30 -9.90 4.99
CA VAL A 243 -2.81 -10.27 6.32
C VAL A 243 -3.85 -9.89 7.36
N GLU A 244 -4.24 -10.81 8.23
CA GLU A 244 -5.22 -10.62 9.30
C GLU A 244 -4.66 -11.04 10.66
N ARG A 245 -5.43 -10.83 11.73
CA ARG A 245 -5.03 -11.25 13.07
C ARG A 245 -4.77 -12.76 13.08
N GLY A 246 -3.58 -13.16 13.53
CA GLY A 246 -3.17 -14.57 13.55
C GLY A 246 -2.56 -15.09 12.25
N SER A 247 -2.51 -14.29 11.18
CA SER A 247 -1.67 -14.61 10.01
C SER A 247 -0.19 -14.63 10.38
N VAL A 248 0.60 -15.44 9.68
CA VAL A 248 2.06 -15.45 9.72
C VAL A 248 2.60 -14.82 8.43
N ALA A 249 3.16 -13.62 8.55
CA ALA A 249 3.73 -12.86 7.43
C ALA A 249 5.27 -12.91 7.44
N PHE A 250 5.87 -13.17 6.28
CA PHE A 250 7.32 -13.25 6.11
C PHE A 250 7.84 -12.16 5.17
N ASP A 251 8.87 -11.44 5.59
CA ASP A 251 9.63 -10.52 4.72
C ASP A 251 11.07 -11.02 4.57
N PRO A 252 11.45 -11.62 3.42
CA PRO A 252 12.82 -12.10 3.18
C PRO A 252 13.86 -10.98 3.00
N TYR A 253 13.43 -9.71 2.97
CA TYR A 253 14.28 -8.53 2.83
C TYR A 253 13.85 -7.43 3.83
N VAL A 254 13.72 -7.81 5.11
CA VAL A 254 13.03 -7.03 6.15
C VAL A 254 13.56 -5.61 6.34
N GLY A 255 14.87 -5.38 6.13
CA GLY A 255 15.47 -4.07 6.34
C GLY A 255 15.15 -3.53 7.74
N THR A 256 14.56 -2.34 7.81
CA THR A 256 14.16 -1.72 9.09
C THR A 256 12.81 -2.18 9.64
N GLY A 257 12.14 -3.12 8.98
CA GLY A 257 10.88 -3.70 9.42
C GLY A 257 9.63 -2.89 9.07
N SER A 258 9.70 -1.94 8.13
CA SER A 258 8.54 -1.11 7.75
C SER A 258 7.28 -1.92 7.40
N ILE A 259 7.43 -2.96 6.59
CA ILE A 259 6.30 -3.77 6.12
C ILE A 259 5.78 -4.63 7.28
N LEU A 260 6.69 -5.22 8.06
CA LEU A 260 6.31 -6.01 9.24
C LEU A 260 5.61 -5.17 10.33
N ILE A 261 5.93 -3.88 10.49
CA ILE A 261 5.19 -2.98 11.38
C ILE A 261 3.71 -2.89 10.95
N ALA A 262 3.45 -2.74 9.65
CA ALA A 262 2.09 -2.71 9.12
C ALA A 262 1.35 -4.05 9.30
N CYS A 263 2.05 -5.18 9.14
CA CYS A 263 1.51 -6.50 9.43
C CYS A 263 1.21 -6.70 10.93
N SER A 264 2.11 -6.30 11.83
CA SER A 264 1.87 -6.38 13.29
C SER A 264 0.73 -5.47 13.73
N HIS A 265 0.51 -4.30 13.11
CA HIS A 265 -0.62 -3.43 13.42
C HIS A 265 -1.97 -4.14 13.28
N VAL A 266 -2.13 -4.97 12.23
CA VAL A 266 -3.35 -5.75 12.00
C VAL A 266 -3.38 -7.07 12.80
N GLY A 267 -2.41 -7.28 13.69
CA GLY A 267 -2.35 -8.43 14.60
C GLY A 267 -1.72 -9.69 14.01
N ALA A 268 -0.93 -9.57 12.94
CA ALA A 268 -0.22 -10.71 12.38
C ALA A 268 1.10 -10.99 13.09
N MET A 269 1.44 -12.27 13.18
CA MET A 269 2.75 -12.72 13.60
C MET A 269 3.73 -12.50 12.43
N THR A 270 4.89 -11.90 12.70
CA THR A 270 5.82 -11.52 11.64
C THR A 270 7.15 -12.24 11.74
N VAL A 271 7.75 -12.59 10.61
CA VAL A 271 9.10 -13.15 10.51
C VAL A 271 9.87 -12.32 9.50
N GLY A 272 11.09 -11.90 9.86
CA GLY A 272 11.95 -11.09 8.98
C GLY A 272 13.26 -11.80 8.67
N GLY A 273 13.67 -11.72 7.41
CA GLY A 273 14.97 -12.16 6.92
C GLY A 273 15.76 -10.99 6.33
N ASP A 274 17.05 -10.89 6.60
CA ASP A 274 17.95 -10.03 5.83
C ASP A 274 19.35 -10.65 5.80
N ILE A 275 20.10 -10.45 4.72
CA ILE A 275 21.47 -10.96 4.61
C ILE A 275 22.46 -10.09 5.42
N ASP A 276 22.11 -8.82 5.64
CA ASP A 276 22.93 -7.87 6.38
C ASP A 276 22.77 -8.04 7.90
N ILE A 277 23.77 -8.68 8.51
CA ILE A 277 23.85 -8.89 9.97
C ILE A 277 23.76 -7.57 10.75
N ARG A 278 24.16 -6.44 10.16
CA ARG A 278 24.11 -5.13 10.81
C ARG A 278 22.67 -4.70 11.06
N VAL A 279 21.78 -5.05 10.12
CA VAL A 279 20.36 -4.74 10.19
C VAL A 279 19.66 -5.62 11.22
N ILE A 280 19.95 -6.93 11.19
CA ILE A 280 19.27 -7.93 12.02
C ILE A 280 19.76 -7.95 13.47
N VAL A 281 21.06 -7.78 13.70
CA VAL A 281 21.67 -8.01 15.03
C VAL A 281 22.25 -6.73 15.63
N TRP A 282 22.89 -5.87 14.84
CA TRP A 282 23.71 -4.81 15.42
C TRP A 282 23.01 -3.45 15.58
N GLY A 283 22.00 -3.13 14.77
CA GLY A 283 21.34 -1.83 14.87
C GLY A 283 22.32 -0.65 14.73
N LYS A 284 21.99 0.49 15.36
CA LYS A 284 22.79 1.73 15.38
C LYS A 284 22.66 2.45 16.72
N ASP A 285 23.65 3.26 17.06
CA ASP A 285 23.57 4.17 18.19
C ASP A 285 22.71 5.40 17.85
N LYS A 286 21.79 5.76 18.74
CA LYS A 286 20.93 6.95 18.62
C LYS A 286 21.02 7.79 19.88
N VAL A 287 21.30 9.08 19.69
CA VAL A 287 21.16 10.08 20.75
C VAL A 287 19.66 10.32 20.93
N LEU A 288 19.10 9.86 22.05
CA LEU A 288 17.75 10.20 22.44
C LEU A 288 17.75 11.61 23.01
N ALA A 289 16.69 12.37 22.74
CA ALA A 289 16.47 13.59 23.50
C ALA A 289 16.24 13.19 24.95
N CYS A 290 16.84 13.91 25.91
CA CYS A 290 16.42 13.78 27.29
C CYS A 290 14.96 14.22 27.35
N ASP A 291 14.09 13.35 27.85
CA ASP A 291 12.81 13.80 28.34
C ASP A 291 13.15 14.71 29.53
N ASP A 292 13.03 16.02 29.34
CA ASP A 292 12.96 16.93 30.47
C ASP A 292 11.72 16.47 31.26
N GLU A 293 11.92 15.97 32.47
CA GLU A 293 10.81 15.67 33.38
C GLU A 293 9.96 16.95 33.44
N GLU A 294 8.76 16.91 32.86
CA GLU A 294 7.82 18.03 32.91
C GLU A 294 7.40 18.22 34.37
N GLU A 295 8.10 19.10 35.08
CA GLU A 295 7.57 19.74 36.26
C GLU A 295 6.29 20.49 35.84
N GLU A 296 5.16 20.10 36.45
CA GLU A 296 3.88 20.77 36.28
C GLU A 296 4.00 22.27 36.55
N GLY A 297 3.96 23.10 35.49
CA GLY A 297 4.05 24.55 35.69
C GLY A 297 4.06 25.42 34.43
N GLY A 298 2.89 25.65 33.84
CA GLY A 298 2.52 26.97 33.30
C GLY A 298 3.16 27.49 31.99
N ALA A 299 2.34 27.53 30.93
CA ALA A 299 2.23 28.56 29.89
C ALA A 299 3.42 28.88 28.94
N ASN A 300 3.27 28.38 27.71
CA ASN A 300 3.39 29.07 26.41
C ASN A 300 4.70 29.81 26.05
N LYS A 301 5.44 29.30 25.05
CA LYS A 301 5.81 30.07 23.83
C LYS A 301 6.49 29.23 22.74
N ASN A 302 5.92 29.39 21.55
CA ASN A 302 6.39 29.11 20.20
C ASN A 302 7.90 29.41 19.94
N LYS A 303 8.61 28.52 19.21
CA LYS A 303 9.56 28.90 18.13
C LYS A 303 10.18 27.71 17.36
N ASN A 304 9.91 27.74 16.05
CA ASN A 304 10.64 27.12 14.95
C ASN A 304 12.16 27.44 14.96
N LYS A 305 13.00 26.41 14.74
CA LYS A 305 14.22 26.45 13.88
C LYS A 305 15.01 25.14 14.02
N ARG A 306 15.07 24.32 12.96
CA ARG A 306 16.26 23.48 12.72
C ARG A 306 16.70 23.59 11.27
N LYS A 307 17.93 24.11 11.12
CA LYS A 307 18.67 24.31 9.88
C LYS A 307 19.09 22.94 9.34
N GLY A 308 18.85 22.71 8.06
CA GLY A 308 19.50 21.62 7.33
C GLY A 308 21.00 21.86 7.25
N LYS A 309 21.79 20.82 7.55
CA LYS A 309 23.18 20.70 7.11
C LYS A 309 23.29 19.40 6.31
N GLY A 310 23.83 19.55 5.11
CA GLY A 310 23.94 18.52 4.08
C GLY A 310 24.85 17.37 4.45
N TRP A 311 24.64 16.26 3.74
CA TRP A 311 25.44 15.04 3.82
C TRP A 311 26.81 15.24 3.17
N GLY A 312 27.87 14.98 3.93
CA GLY A 312 29.19 14.70 3.37
C GLY A 312 29.29 13.21 3.06
N ASN A 313 29.76 12.89 1.86
CA ASN A 313 30.28 11.57 1.52
C ASN A 313 31.58 11.37 2.28
N ASP A 314 31.63 10.43 3.22
CA ASP A 314 32.91 9.92 3.71
C ASP A 314 32.89 8.40 3.79
N ASN A 315 33.86 7.83 3.09
CA ASN A 315 34.19 6.42 3.00
C ASN A 315 34.53 5.83 4.37
N GLN A 316 34.14 4.56 4.53
CA GLN A 316 34.68 3.54 5.46
C GLN A 316 35.43 4.03 6.72
N PRO A 317 34.89 3.77 7.93
CA PRO A 317 35.74 3.50 9.07
C PRO A 317 35.96 1.98 9.15
N ALA A 318 37.23 1.58 9.20
CA ALA A 318 37.60 0.26 9.65
C ALA A 318 37.21 0.14 11.14
N PHE A 319 36.26 -0.73 11.47
CA PHE A 319 35.89 -1.01 12.86
C PHE A 319 36.63 -2.26 13.34
N ALA A 320 37.63 -2.05 14.19
CA ALA A 320 38.21 -3.09 15.03
C ALA A 320 37.31 -3.33 16.26
N PRO A 321 37.26 -4.54 16.82
CA PRO A 321 36.55 -4.78 18.07
C PRO A 321 37.32 -4.09 19.21
N HIS A 322 36.68 -3.18 19.94
CA HIS A 322 37.30 -2.53 21.09
C HIS A 322 36.83 -3.09 22.42
N GLN A 323 37.84 -3.45 23.21
CA GLN A 323 37.82 -3.85 24.61
C GLN A 323 37.18 -2.77 25.47
N LYS A 324 36.51 -3.21 26.55
CA LYS A 324 35.98 -2.38 27.62
C LYS A 324 37.11 -1.55 28.26
N GLY A 325 37.11 -0.24 28.01
CA GLY A 325 37.87 0.75 28.76
C GLY A 325 36.89 1.77 29.35
N GLY A 326 36.84 1.85 30.69
CA GLY A 326 35.98 2.78 31.42
C GLY A 326 36.51 4.20 31.36
N GLY A 327 35.63 5.14 31.01
CA GLY A 327 35.81 6.59 31.17
C GLY A 327 34.44 7.21 31.40
N LYS A 328 34.29 7.93 32.52
CA LYS A 328 33.08 8.67 32.89
C LYS A 328 33.13 10.03 32.19
N ASP A 329 32.24 10.26 31.23
CA ASP A 329 31.97 11.58 30.66
C ASP A 329 30.45 11.76 30.48
N ALA A 330 30.02 13.02 30.52
CA ALA A 330 28.67 13.52 30.79
C ALA A 330 27.51 12.88 30.00
N ASP A 331 26.38 12.75 30.69
CA ASP A 331 25.20 11.92 30.43
C ASP A 331 24.34 12.35 29.21
N SER A 332 24.90 12.30 28.00
CA SER A 332 24.06 12.12 26.80
C SER A 332 23.79 10.61 26.66
N LYS A 333 22.58 10.15 27.02
CA LYS A 333 22.19 8.73 26.93
C LYS A 333 22.10 8.28 25.47
N VAL A 334 23.24 7.97 24.87
CA VAL A 334 23.32 7.25 23.60
C VAL A 334 22.73 5.85 23.83
N LYS A 335 21.58 5.57 23.21
CA LYS A 335 20.93 4.26 23.28
C LYS A 335 21.11 3.55 21.95
N ARG A 336 21.49 2.27 22.02
CA ARG A 336 21.50 1.41 20.83
C ARG A 336 20.05 1.09 20.44
N VAL A 337 19.72 1.32 19.18
CA VAL A 337 18.40 1.05 18.60
C VAL A 337 18.54 0.14 17.38
N ASP A 338 17.55 -0.72 17.20
CA ASP A 338 17.50 -1.76 16.18
C ASP A 338 16.06 -1.95 15.67
N VAL A 339 15.84 -2.96 14.84
CA VAL A 339 14.51 -3.26 14.31
C VAL A 339 13.51 -3.52 15.45
N TRP A 340 13.91 -4.25 16.50
CA TRP A 340 13.07 -4.54 17.67
C TRP A 340 12.59 -3.28 18.38
N SER A 341 13.48 -2.31 18.52
CA SER A 341 13.20 -1.01 19.14
C SER A 341 12.05 -0.27 18.45
N ASN A 342 11.85 -0.46 17.15
CA ASN A 342 10.71 0.13 16.44
C ASN A 342 9.38 -0.45 16.95
N PHE A 343 9.27 -1.77 17.02
CA PHE A 343 8.04 -2.44 17.49
C PHE A 343 7.72 -2.07 18.93
N ASP A 344 8.74 -2.05 19.79
CA ASP A 344 8.60 -1.64 21.19
C ASP A 344 8.04 -0.24 21.33
N SER A 345 8.59 0.71 20.55
CA SER A 345 8.19 2.12 20.62
C SER A 345 6.73 2.35 20.21
N TYR A 346 6.18 1.47 19.38
CA TYR A 346 4.81 1.53 18.92
C TYR A 346 3.85 0.66 19.74
N GLY A 347 4.35 -0.07 20.75
CA GLY A 347 3.54 -1.04 21.51
C GLY A 347 3.05 -2.21 20.66
N LEU A 348 3.76 -2.55 19.59
CA LEU A 348 3.39 -3.62 18.67
C LEU A 348 4.02 -4.95 19.09
N GLU A 349 3.37 -6.04 18.70
CA GLU A 349 3.95 -7.38 18.85
C GLU A 349 5.21 -7.50 18.00
N ARG A 350 6.29 -7.93 18.65
CA ARG A 350 7.59 -8.13 18.02
C ARG A 350 7.54 -9.27 16.99
N PRO A 351 8.39 -9.22 15.95
CA PRO A 351 8.58 -10.37 15.07
C PRO A 351 8.91 -11.65 15.86
N LEU A 352 8.35 -12.79 15.45
CA LEU A 352 8.69 -14.10 16.01
C LEU A 352 10.19 -14.40 15.87
N ALA A 353 10.77 -13.97 14.74
CA ALA A 353 12.19 -14.05 14.51
C ALA A 353 12.63 -12.99 13.50
N LEU A 354 13.81 -12.43 13.75
CA LEU A 354 14.62 -11.76 12.73
C LEU A 354 15.85 -12.63 12.50
N VAL A 355 15.95 -13.22 11.31
CA VAL A 355 16.99 -14.19 10.97
C VAL A 355 17.92 -13.63 9.91
N ARG A 356 19.22 -13.96 10.01
CA ARG A 356 20.10 -13.73 8.87
C ARG A 356 19.69 -14.69 7.76
N CYS A 357 19.10 -14.14 6.69
CA CYS A 357 18.47 -14.91 5.63
C CYS A 357 19.12 -14.55 4.30
N ASP A 358 19.55 -15.58 3.56
CA ASP A 358 19.90 -15.44 2.16
C ASP A 358 18.75 -16.02 1.33
N ALA A 359 18.02 -15.17 0.61
CA ALA A 359 16.91 -15.61 -0.22
C ALA A 359 17.35 -16.59 -1.34
N HIS A 360 18.63 -16.55 -1.74
CA HIS A 360 19.20 -17.50 -2.70
C HIS A 360 19.36 -18.91 -2.09
N ALA A 361 19.64 -18.98 -0.79
CA ALA A 361 19.89 -20.21 -0.05
C ALA A 361 19.25 -20.13 1.33
N LEU A 362 17.95 -20.40 1.38
CA LEU A 362 17.13 -20.22 2.58
C LEU A 362 17.69 -21.00 3.77
N PRO A 363 17.75 -20.39 4.97
CA PRO A 363 18.17 -21.06 6.20
C PRO A 363 17.06 -21.94 6.81
N PHE A 364 16.03 -22.30 6.04
CA PHE A 364 14.93 -23.14 6.49
C PHE A 364 15.21 -24.62 6.22
N ARG A 365 14.61 -25.48 7.05
CA ARG A 365 14.67 -26.94 6.83
C ARG A 365 14.06 -27.29 5.46
N THR A 366 14.57 -28.35 4.84
CA THR A 366 14.16 -28.75 3.48
C THR A 366 12.67 -29.11 3.40
N ASP A 367 12.11 -29.65 4.49
CA ASP A 367 10.71 -30.01 4.70
C ASP A 367 9.82 -28.82 5.10
N CYS A 368 10.38 -27.61 5.24
CA CYS A 368 9.62 -26.39 5.50
C CYS A 368 8.92 -25.94 4.21
N VAL A 369 7.62 -26.22 4.13
CA VAL A 369 6.75 -25.86 3.01
C VAL A 369 5.41 -25.34 3.56
N GLU A 370 4.78 -24.41 2.85
CA GLU A 370 3.42 -23.95 3.15
C GLU A 370 3.18 -23.43 4.58
N VAL A 371 4.16 -22.71 5.12
CA VAL A 371 4.18 -22.21 6.51
C VAL A 371 3.70 -20.76 6.68
N PHE A 372 3.67 -19.97 5.61
CA PHE A 372 3.31 -18.55 5.67
C PHE A 372 1.99 -18.26 4.97
N ASP A 373 1.21 -17.35 5.55
CA ASP A 373 -0.03 -16.83 4.94
C ASP A 373 0.30 -15.74 3.92
N ALA A 374 1.38 -14.99 4.16
CA ALA A 374 1.82 -13.92 3.28
C ALA A 374 3.35 -13.83 3.22
N VAL A 375 3.86 -13.51 2.03
CA VAL A 375 5.24 -13.06 1.80
C VAL A 375 5.17 -11.64 1.29
N VAL A 376 5.82 -10.70 1.97
CA VAL A 376 5.72 -9.27 1.68
C VAL A 376 7.11 -8.63 1.67
N CYS A 377 7.53 -7.95 0.60
CA CYS A 377 8.89 -7.41 0.55
C CYS A 377 9.14 -6.34 -0.53
N ASP A 378 10.20 -5.54 -0.35
CA ASP A 378 10.78 -4.64 -1.37
C ASP A 378 12.19 -5.16 -1.75
N PRO A 379 12.32 -6.12 -2.71
CA PRO A 379 13.59 -6.81 -2.97
C PRO A 379 14.69 -5.86 -3.50
N PRO A 380 15.98 -6.20 -3.34
CA PRO A 380 17.08 -5.34 -3.76
C PRO A 380 17.29 -5.37 -5.29
N TYR A 381 16.57 -4.53 -6.02
CA TYR A 381 16.66 -4.40 -7.48
C TYR A 381 17.78 -3.45 -7.98
N GLY A 382 18.88 -3.28 -7.24
CA GLY A 382 20.10 -2.63 -7.75
C GLY A 382 20.09 -1.10 -7.89
N ILE A 383 18.94 -0.42 -7.72
CA ILE A 383 18.85 1.04 -7.85
C ILE A 383 19.31 1.77 -6.58
N ARG A 384 18.72 1.41 -5.42
CA ARG A 384 19.02 2.04 -4.12
C ARG A 384 19.92 1.19 -3.23
N ALA A 385 19.91 -0.12 -3.45
CA ALA A 385 20.74 -1.10 -2.78
C ALA A 385 21.10 -2.20 -3.78
N GLY A 386 22.39 -2.52 -3.88
CA GLY A 386 22.86 -3.62 -4.71
C GLY A 386 22.48 -4.97 -4.10
N GLY A 387 21.93 -5.87 -4.90
CA GLY A 387 21.62 -7.23 -4.47
C GLY A 387 22.89 -7.96 -4.00
N ARG A 388 22.78 -8.66 -2.86
CA ARG A 388 23.85 -9.48 -2.30
C ARG A 388 23.33 -10.86 -1.96
N LYS A 389 24.12 -11.87 -2.28
CA LYS A 389 23.91 -13.27 -1.89
C LYS A 389 25.18 -13.83 -1.28
N SER A 390 25.10 -14.91 -0.53
CA SER A 390 26.27 -15.58 0.03
C SER A 390 27.16 -16.08 -1.11
N GLY A 391 28.45 -15.79 -1.01
CA GLY A 391 29.37 -16.12 -2.08
C GLY A 391 30.78 -15.60 -1.84
N GLY A 392 31.76 -16.42 -2.20
CA GLY A 392 33.18 -16.06 -2.21
C GLY A 392 33.64 -15.52 -3.58
N ARG A 393 34.89 -15.08 -3.65
CA ARG A 393 35.54 -14.79 -4.94
C ARG A 393 35.61 -16.07 -5.78
N LYS A 394 35.23 -15.99 -7.07
CA LYS A 394 35.30 -17.12 -8.02
C LYS A 394 36.70 -17.76 -7.99
N GLY A 395 36.77 -19.08 -7.86
CA GLY A 395 38.02 -19.85 -7.90
C GLY A 395 38.75 -20.05 -6.56
N LEU A 396 38.20 -19.59 -5.43
CA LEU A 396 38.73 -19.95 -4.11
C LEU A 396 38.15 -21.28 -3.62
N HIS A 397 39.00 -22.15 -3.06
CA HIS A 397 38.56 -23.30 -2.28
C HIS A 397 37.71 -22.85 -1.09
N LEU A 398 36.52 -23.44 -0.92
CA LEU A 398 35.70 -23.26 0.27
C LEU A 398 36.49 -23.76 1.48
N ARG A 399 36.82 -22.84 2.40
CA ARG A 399 37.45 -23.20 3.67
C ARG A 399 36.33 -23.41 4.69
N GLU A 400 36.39 -24.53 5.39
CA GLU A 400 35.52 -24.77 6.53
C GLU A 400 35.80 -23.72 7.60
N VAL A 401 34.73 -23.17 8.18
CA VAL A 401 34.84 -22.20 9.26
C VAL A 401 35.31 -22.96 10.52
N PRO A 402 36.45 -22.57 11.13
CA PRO A 402 36.90 -23.21 12.36
C PRO A 402 35.82 -23.14 13.45
N GLU A 403 35.68 -24.19 14.26
CA GLU A 403 34.60 -24.33 15.27
C GLU A 403 34.44 -23.09 16.14
N GLN A 404 35.55 -22.54 16.62
CA GLN A 404 35.60 -21.35 17.47
C GLN A 404 35.04 -20.06 16.83
N PHE A 405 34.85 -20.03 15.51
CA PHE A 405 34.32 -18.88 14.79
C PHE A 405 32.92 -19.14 14.24
N LYS A 406 32.33 -20.34 14.39
CA LYS A 406 31.05 -20.67 13.76
C LYS A 406 29.92 -19.71 14.14
N ASP A 407 29.87 -19.27 15.40
CA ASP A 407 28.80 -18.40 15.90
C ASP A 407 28.96 -16.92 15.49
N GLU A 408 30.19 -16.48 15.24
CA GLU A 408 30.50 -15.08 14.90
C GLU A 408 30.82 -14.89 13.41
N HIS A 409 31.02 -15.99 12.67
CA HIS A 409 31.42 -15.93 11.28
C HIS A 409 30.30 -15.39 10.40
N ILE A 410 30.61 -14.32 9.67
CA ILE A 410 29.72 -13.76 8.66
C ILE A 410 30.24 -14.21 7.29
N PRO A 411 29.51 -15.11 6.60
CA PRO A 411 29.81 -15.48 5.22
C PRO A 411 30.02 -14.27 4.31
N SER A 412 31.07 -14.36 3.48
CA SER A 412 31.29 -13.42 2.39
C SER A 412 30.08 -13.37 1.46
N THR A 413 29.85 -12.20 0.86
CA THR A 413 28.77 -12.00 -0.11
C THR A 413 29.30 -11.67 -1.50
N ALA A 414 28.56 -12.09 -2.51
CA ALA A 414 28.76 -11.78 -3.92
C ALA A 414 27.60 -10.90 -4.46
N VAL A 415 27.76 -10.42 -5.69
CA VAL A 415 26.68 -9.72 -6.41
C VAL A 415 25.53 -10.70 -6.63
N TYR A 416 24.31 -10.24 -6.36
CA TYR A 416 23.07 -10.95 -6.64
C TYR A 416 22.36 -10.25 -7.80
N PRO A 417 22.41 -10.83 -9.02
CA PRO A 417 21.70 -10.30 -10.18
C PRO A 417 20.19 -10.17 -9.90
N MET A 418 19.55 -9.18 -10.51
CA MET A 418 18.13 -8.91 -10.31
C MET A 418 17.27 -10.07 -10.82
N SER A 419 17.63 -10.63 -11.98
CA SER A 419 16.96 -11.78 -12.57
C SER A 419 16.96 -12.95 -11.60
N GLU A 420 18.13 -13.32 -11.09
CA GLU A 420 18.30 -14.39 -10.11
C GLU A 420 17.54 -14.10 -8.81
N CYS A 421 17.61 -12.86 -8.31
CA CYS A 421 16.90 -12.43 -7.10
C CYS A 421 15.39 -12.58 -7.21
N LEU A 422 14.81 -12.21 -8.35
CA LEU A 422 13.37 -12.35 -8.58
C LEU A 422 12.96 -13.80 -8.81
N ALA A 423 13.79 -14.59 -9.52
CA ALA A 423 13.54 -16.01 -9.73
C ALA A 423 13.50 -16.78 -8.40
N ASP A 424 14.46 -16.49 -7.52
CA ASP A 424 14.53 -17.08 -6.18
C ASP A 424 13.38 -16.59 -5.28
N LEU A 425 13.00 -15.30 -5.35
CA LEU A 425 11.85 -14.77 -4.63
C LEU A 425 10.54 -15.46 -5.02
N LEU A 426 10.32 -15.72 -6.31
CA LEU A 426 9.10 -16.39 -6.74
C LEU A 426 9.08 -17.87 -6.33
N ASP A 427 10.20 -18.57 -6.47
CA ASP A 427 10.31 -19.97 -6.06
C ASP A 427 10.19 -20.14 -4.54
N LEU A 428 10.86 -19.29 -3.74
CA LEU A 428 10.73 -19.34 -2.29
C LEU A 428 9.30 -19.04 -1.84
N SER A 429 8.62 -18.11 -2.50
CA SER A 429 7.23 -17.78 -2.19
C SER A 429 6.30 -18.93 -2.56
N ALA A 430 6.50 -19.56 -3.73
CA ALA A 430 5.76 -20.74 -4.14
C ALA A 430 5.93 -21.90 -3.14
N LYS A 431 7.15 -22.11 -2.62
CA LYS A 431 7.45 -23.15 -1.64
C LYS A 431 6.83 -22.86 -0.26
N LEU A 432 6.99 -21.64 0.24
CA LEU A 432 6.70 -21.30 1.64
C LEU A 432 5.27 -20.80 1.88
N LEU A 433 4.59 -20.25 0.88
CA LEU A 433 3.19 -19.82 1.04
C LEU A 433 2.27 -21.04 1.15
N ARG A 434 1.24 -20.97 1.99
CA ARG A 434 0.10 -21.89 1.93
C ARG A 434 -0.70 -21.68 0.64
N LEU A 435 -1.49 -22.67 0.22
CA LEU A 435 -2.49 -22.46 -0.84
C LEU A 435 -3.42 -21.29 -0.48
N GLY A 436 -3.66 -20.39 -1.42
CA GLY A 436 -4.39 -19.13 -1.21
C GLY A 436 -3.58 -18.02 -0.53
N GLY A 437 -2.38 -18.31 -0.04
CA GLY A 437 -1.45 -17.31 0.48
C GLY A 437 -0.93 -16.38 -0.61
N ARG A 438 -0.47 -15.18 -0.21
CA ARG A 438 -0.12 -14.12 -1.17
C ARG A 438 1.33 -13.66 -1.08
N LEU A 439 1.93 -13.46 -2.24
CA LEU A 439 3.18 -12.73 -2.39
C LEU A 439 2.86 -11.30 -2.81
N VAL A 440 3.34 -10.31 -2.06
CA VAL A 440 3.25 -8.89 -2.41
C VAL A 440 4.65 -8.29 -2.45
N TYR A 441 5.08 -7.86 -3.63
CA TYR A 441 6.43 -7.34 -3.80
C TYR A 441 6.50 -6.20 -4.80
N PHE A 442 7.57 -5.41 -4.69
CA PHE A 442 7.87 -4.39 -5.70
C PHE A 442 8.76 -4.94 -6.80
N PHE A 443 8.33 -4.70 -8.04
CA PHE A 443 9.09 -4.95 -9.25
C PHE A 443 9.57 -3.60 -9.83
N PRO A 444 10.85 -3.42 -10.15
CA PRO A 444 11.33 -2.16 -10.73
C PRO A 444 10.71 -1.91 -12.10
N SER A 445 10.29 -0.68 -12.37
CA SER A 445 9.81 -0.27 -13.69
C SER A 445 10.48 1.03 -14.13
N SER A 446 10.50 1.26 -15.43
CA SER A 446 10.78 2.58 -15.99
C SER A 446 9.47 3.13 -16.52
N ASN A 447 9.14 4.38 -16.19
CA ASN A 447 7.89 5.00 -16.60
C ASN A 447 7.82 4.99 -18.14
N GLY A 448 6.89 4.22 -18.69
CA GLY A 448 6.64 4.15 -20.12
C GLY A 448 7.47 3.14 -20.93
N ILE A 449 8.50 2.50 -20.34
CA ILE A 449 9.14 1.32 -20.95
C ILE A 449 8.43 0.10 -20.37
N VAL A 450 7.47 -0.38 -21.15
CA VAL A 450 6.63 -1.51 -20.78
C VAL A 450 7.45 -2.79 -20.81
N PHE A 451 7.93 -3.22 -19.64
CA PHE A 451 8.41 -4.59 -19.43
C PHE A 451 7.26 -5.52 -18.99
N GLU A 452 6.01 -5.23 -19.35
CA GLU A 452 4.84 -6.06 -18.93
C GLU A 452 4.94 -7.50 -19.39
N ASN A 453 5.58 -7.75 -20.53
CA ASN A 453 5.85 -9.10 -21.02
C ASN A 453 6.93 -9.84 -20.21
N PHE A 454 7.54 -9.21 -19.20
CA PHE A 454 8.63 -9.79 -18.40
C PHE A 454 8.31 -9.93 -16.92
N LEU A 455 7.05 -9.71 -16.49
CA LEU A 455 6.66 -10.10 -15.14
C LEU A 455 6.82 -11.62 -15.02
N PRO A 456 7.78 -12.10 -14.22
CA PRO A 456 8.03 -13.52 -14.15
C PRO A 456 6.84 -14.20 -13.46
N ALA A 457 6.40 -15.33 -14.00
CA ALA A 457 5.33 -16.13 -13.44
C ALA A 457 5.89 -17.50 -13.04
N HIS A 458 5.79 -17.84 -11.76
CA HIS A 458 6.06 -19.20 -11.29
C HIS A 458 4.80 -20.05 -11.50
N PRO A 459 4.90 -21.34 -11.89
CA PRO A 459 3.71 -22.19 -12.14
C PRO A 459 2.72 -22.31 -10.97
N CYS A 460 3.18 -22.05 -9.75
CA CYS A 460 2.36 -22.05 -8.53
C CYS A 460 1.71 -20.71 -8.18
N LEU A 461 2.11 -19.62 -8.84
CA LEU A 461 1.73 -18.25 -8.50
C LEU A 461 1.03 -17.59 -9.68
N ARG A 462 -0.15 -17.01 -9.42
CA ARG A 462 -0.92 -16.26 -10.40
C ARG A 462 -0.97 -14.80 -9.99
N VAL A 463 -0.73 -13.88 -10.93
CA VAL A 463 -0.87 -12.43 -10.69
C VAL A 463 -2.35 -12.12 -10.43
N GLU A 464 -2.61 -11.38 -9.34
CA GLU A 464 -3.93 -10.90 -8.95
C GLU A 464 -4.02 -9.39 -9.19
N HIS A 465 -3.00 -8.62 -8.77
CA HIS A 465 -2.95 -7.17 -9.00
C HIS A 465 -1.55 -6.70 -9.40
N CYS A 466 -1.51 -5.63 -10.18
CA CYS A 466 -0.27 -4.96 -10.58
C CYS A 466 -0.52 -3.45 -10.66
N SER A 467 -0.06 -2.68 -9.67
CA SER A 467 -0.28 -1.23 -9.57
C SER A 467 1.03 -0.45 -9.71
N GLU A 468 1.05 0.64 -10.48
CA GLU A 468 2.29 1.40 -10.72
C GLU A 468 2.46 2.58 -9.77
N GLN A 469 3.67 2.69 -9.20
CA GLN A 469 4.14 3.82 -8.41
C GLN A 469 5.32 4.49 -9.11
N GLY A 470 5.10 5.69 -9.66
CA GLY A 470 6.19 6.55 -10.12
C GLY A 470 7.03 7.04 -8.94
N LEU A 471 8.36 6.86 -9.00
CA LEU A 471 9.30 7.36 -8.00
C LEU A 471 9.96 8.67 -8.45
N THR A 472 10.34 8.73 -9.71
CA THR A 472 10.88 9.92 -10.40
C THR A 472 10.25 10.03 -11.79
N HIS A 473 10.69 10.98 -12.63
CA HIS A 473 10.20 11.08 -14.00
C HIS A 473 10.54 9.87 -14.88
N LEU A 474 11.69 9.22 -14.62
CA LEU A 474 12.17 8.08 -15.40
C LEU A 474 11.92 6.75 -14.69
N TRP A 475 12.08 6.72 -13.37
CA TRP A 475 11.99 5.49 -12.58
C TRP A 475 10.65 5.35 -11.88
N GLY A 476 10.09 4.16 -11.96
CA GLY A 476 8.92 3.72 -11.23
C GLY A 476 9.15 2.35 -10.59
N ARG A 477 8.09 1.83 -9.99
CA ARG A 477 8.01 0.43 -9.58
C ARG A 477 6.56 -0.02 -9.62
N LYS A 478 6.35 -1.30 -9.87
CA LYS A 478 5.04 -1.94 -9.85
C LYS A 478 4.90 -2.71 -8.55
N LEU A 479 3.85 -2.44 -7.79
CA LEU A 479 3.44 -3.32 -6.69
C LEU A 479 2.69 -4.50 -7.30
N VAL A 480 3.28 -5.68 -7.20
CA VAL A 480 2.75 -6.92 -7.76
C VAL A 480 2.22 -7.78 -6.63
N THR A 481 0.97 -8.21 -6.75
CA THR A 481 0.32 -9.16 -5.84
C THR A 481 0.07 -10.45 -6.59
N MET A 482 0.58 -11.56 -6.07
CA MET A 482 0.36 -12.90 -6.62
C MET A 482 -0.25 -13.81 -5.56
N VAL A 483 -1.15 -14.69 -5.99
CA VAL A 483 -1.77 -15.71 -5.13
C VAL A 483 -1.22 -17.09 -5.47
N LYS A 484 -0.92 -17.89 -4.44
CA LYS A 484 -0.57 -19.29 -4.63
C LYS A 484 -1.81 -20.12 -4.93
N HIS A 485 -1.85 -20.76 -6.09
CA HIS A 485 -3.00 -21.54 -6.56
C HIS A 485 -2.70 -23.02 -6.78
N LYS A 486 -1.42 -23.42 -6.71
CA LYS A 486 -0.96 -24.80 -6.89
C LYS A 486 0.14 -25.11 -5.88
N SER A 487 0.19 -26.35 -5.39
CA SER A 487 1.26 -26.82 -4.50
C SER A 487 2.61 -26.80 -5.21
N TRP A 488 3.68 -26.59 -4.44
CA TRP A 488 5.04 -26.53 -4.96
C TRP A 488 5.59 -27.93 -5.20
N ASP A 489 6.24 -28.12 -6.35
CA ASP A 489 6.97 -29.34 -6.71
C ASP A 489 8.42 -29.00 -7.03
N GLU A 490 9.34 -29.79 -6.50
CA GLU A 490 10.77 -29.52 -6.62
C GLU A 490 11.28 -29.68 -8.06
N ALA A 491 10.75 -30.64 -8.82
CA ALA A 491 11.18 -30.85 -10.20
C ALA A 491 10.69 -29.71 -11.11
N GLU A 492 9.43 -29.31 -10.96
CA GLU A 492 8.85 -28.16 -11.68
C GLU A 492 9.55 -26.85 -11.33
N ALA A 493 9.90 -26.64 -10.06
CA ALA A 493 10.67 -25.48 -9.61
C ALA A 493 12.07 -25.40 -10.24
N ARG A 494 12.77 -26.55 -10.32
CA ARG A 494 14.08 -26.64 -10.98
C ARG A 494 13.98 -26.34 -12.48
N GLU A 495 12.97 -26.88 -13.15
CA GLU A 495 12.71 -26.61 -14.57
C GLU A 495 12.37 -25.14 -14.82
N TYR A 496 11.49 -24.57 -13.99
CA TYR A 496 11.14 -23.15 -14.03
C TYR A 496 12.38 -22.26 -13.97
N LYS A 497 13.26 -22.45 -12.97
CA LYS A 497 14.49 -21.65 -12.83
C LYS A 497 15.43 -21.85 -14.01
N ALA A 498 15.62 -23.09 -14.47
CA ALA A 498 16.48 -23.39 -15.60
C ALA A 498 16.02 -22.71 -16.89
N ASN A 499 14.71 -22.66 -17.13
CA ASN A 499 14.12 -21.98 -18.29
C ASN A 499 14.26 -20.46 -18.18
N LEU A 500 13.95 -19.89 -17.02
CA LEU A 500 13.95 -18.44 -16.82
C LEU A 500 15.37 -17.84 -16.89
N LEU A 501 16.36 -18.55 -16.34
CA LEU A 501 17.76 -18.14 -16.30
C LEU A 501 18.61 -18.73 -17.44
N ARG A 502 17.98 -19.34 -18.45
CA ARG A 502 18.68 -19.86 -19.63
C ARG A 502 19.41 -18.74 -20.36
N ALA A 503 20.62 -19.02 -20.85
CA ALA A 503 21.37 -18.07 -21.69
C ALA A 503 20.52 -17.61 -22.89
N GLY A 504 20.44 -16.29 -23.10
CA GLY A 504 19.61 -15.67 -24.13
C GLY A 504 18.14 -15.49 -23.75
N SER A 505 17.72 -15.87 -22.53
CA SER A 505 16.40 -15.50 -21.99
C SER A 505 16.27 -13.99 -21.89
N ASP A 506 15.13 -13.45 -22.34
CA ASP A 506 14.86 -12.03 -22.20
C ASP A 506 14.77 -11.59 -20.74
N PHE A 507 14.50 -12.51 -19.81
CA PHE A 507 14.46 -12.22 -18.38
C PHE A 507 15.81 -11.74 -17.84
N LEU A 508 16.92 -12.20 -18.42
CA LEU A 508 18.26 -11.74 -18.05
C LEU A 508 18.51 -10.28 -18.43
N LYS A 509 17.67 -9.68 -19.29
CA LYS A 509 17.75 -8.24 -19.61
C LYS A 509 17.45 -7.36 -18.39
N LEU A 510 16.75 -7.89 -17.37
CA LEU A 510 16.48 -7.19 -16.11
C LEU A 510 17.76 -6.80 -15.36
N ASP A 511 18.83 -7.59 -15.50
CA ASP A 511 20.11 -7.30 -14.84
C ASP A 511 20.74 -5.99 -15.34
N ASN A 512 20.40 -5.59 -16.56
CA ASN A 512 20.87 -4.36 -17.19
C ASN A 512 19.75 -3.33 -17.37
N LEU A 513 18.66 -3.44 -16.58
CA LEU A 513 17.50 -2.54 -16.69
C LEU A 513 17.92 -1.06 -16.65
N GLN A 514 18.86 -0.71 -15.78
CA GLN A 514 19.43 0.63 -15.70
C GLN A 514 20.06 1.08 -17.02
N GLU A 515 21.00 0.29 -17.54
CA GLU A 515 21.68 0.60 -18.80
C GLU A 515 20.70 0.64 -19.97
N ALA A 516 19.73 -0.27 -20.03
CA ALA A 516 18.74 -0.32 -21.08
C ALA A 516 17.89 0.96 -21.13
N VAL A 517 17.46 1.47 -19.98
CA VAL A 517 16.70 2.72 -19.88
C VAL A 517 17.58 3.92 -20.29
N PHE A 518 18.85 3.97 -19.86
CA PHE A 518 19.76 5.04 -20.27
C PHE A 518 20.04 5.03 -21.78
N ARG A 519 20.32 3.86 -22.37
CA ARG A 519 20.52 3.73 -23.82
C ARG A 519 19.29 4.17 -24.61
N LEU A 520 18.09 3.84 -24.15
CA LEU A 520 16.85 4.29 -24.78
C LEU A 520 16.71 5.82 -24.77
N LEU A 521 17.18 6.50 -23.72
CA LEU A 521 17.18 7.97 -23.65
C LEU A 521 18.21 8.59 -24.61
N ASP A 522 19.40 7.99 -24.72
CA ASP A 522 20.49 8.54 -25.53
C ASP A 522 20.31 8.22 -27.03
N GLU A 523 19.98 6.98 -27.37
CA GLU A 523 20.03 6.41 -28.73
C GLU A 523 18.66 6.19 -29.38
N GLY A 524 17.56 6.38 -28.64
CA GLY A 524 16.20 6.24 -29.18
C GLY A 524 15.96 7.17 -30.39
N ASP A 525 15.21 6.67 -31.37
CA ASP A 525 14.77 7.49 -32.49
C ASP A 525 13.80 8.61 -32.03
N ALA A 526 13.50 9.54 -32.92
CA ALA A 526 12.68 10.70 -32.58
C ALA A 526 11.26 10.32 -32.11
N GLU A 527 10.74 9.17 -32.57
CA GLU A 527 9.40 8.68 -32.22
C GLU A 527 9.40 8.03 -30.83
N GLU A 528 10.41 7.24 -30.50
CA GLU A 528 10.61 6.63 -29.18
C GLU A 528 10.87 7.71 -28.11
N LYS A 529 11.67 8.73 -28.44
CA LYS A 529 11.90 9.90 -27.57
C LYS A 529 10.62 10.70 -27.35
N ALA A 530 9.81 10.93 -28.40
CA ALA A 530 8.51 11.58 -28.28
C ALA A 530 7.51 10.76 -27.46
N ARG A 531 7.54 9.42 -27.57
CA ARG A 531 6.72 8.51 -26.77
C ARG A 531 7.09 8.57 -25.29
N LEU A 532 8.38 8.52 -24.96
CA LEU A 532 8.87 8.68 -23.58
C LEU A 532 8.51 10.05 -23.02
N GLN A 533 8.66 11.12 -23.81
CA GLN A 533 8.27 12.48 -23.41
C GLN A 533 6.76 12.59 -23.14
N THR A 534 5.93 11.98 -23.99
CA THR A 534 4.47 11.93 -23.79
C THR A 534 4.09 11.15 -22.53
N LEU A 535 4.79 10.05 -22.23
CA LEU A 535 4.59 9.26 -21.01
C LEU A 535 5.06 10.02 -19.77
N GLN A 536 6.18 10.75 -19.86
CA GLN A 536 6.66 11.65 -18.81
C GLN A 536 5.65 12.77 -18.51
N GLU A 537 5.03 13.36 -19.53
CA GLU A 537 3.98 14.37 -19.36
C GLU A 537 2.71 13.79 -18.71
N LYS A 538 2.31 12.57 -19.08
CA LYS A 538 1.18 11.86 -18.44
C LYS A 538 1.47 11.55 -16.96
N HIS A 539 2.67 11.06 -16.64
CA HIS A 539 3.06 10.79 -15.25
C HIS A 539 3.23 12.06 -14.42
N ALA A 540 3.75 13.15 -15.00
CA ALA A 540 3.83 14.45 -14.34
C ALA A 540 2.43 14.98 -14.00
N LYS A 541 1.44 14.79 -14.88
CA LYS A 541 0.03 15.11 -14.62
C LYS A 541 -0.61 14.23 -13.53
N ARG A 542 -0.20 12.95 -13.44
CA ARG A 542 -0.66 11.99 -12.40
C ARG A 542 0.05 12.13 -11.05
N SER A 543 1.14 12.88 -10.95
CA SER A 543 1.80 13.16 -9.68
C SER A 543 1.00 14.24 -8.94
N TYR A 544 -0.08 13.81 -8.29
CA TYR A 544 -0.81 14.60 -7.31
C TYR A 544 0.12 14.81 -6.10
N LYS A 545 1.00 15.81 -6.18
CA LYS A 545 1.79 16.24 -5.02
C LYS A 545 0.79 16.73 -3.99
N GLY A 546 0.56 15.91 -2.96
CA GLY A 546 -0.20 16.27 -1.77
C GLY A 546 0.41 17.49 -1.11
N LYS A 547 0.03 18.70 -1.55
CA LYS A 547 -0.03 19.82 -0.64
C LYS A 547 -1.17 19.47 0.29
N LYS A 548 -0.86 19.30 1.58
CA LYS A 548 -1.86 19.27 2.65
C LYS A 548 -2.87 20.40 2.37
N VAL A 549 -4.10 20.04 2.02
CA VAL A 549 -5.24 20.97 1.99
C VAL A 549 -5.92 20.92 3.34
#